data_AF-A0A844XES5-F1
#
_entry.id   AF-A0A844XES5-F1
#
_cell.length_a   1.000
_cell.length_b   1.000
_cell.length_c   1.000
_cell.angle_alpha   90.00
_cell.angle_beta   90.00
_cell.angle_gamma   90.00
#
_symmetry.space_group_name_H-M   'P 1'
#
loop_
_entity.id
_entity.type
_entity.pdbx_description
1 polymer ?
#
loop_
_entity_poly.entity_id
_entity_poly.type
_entity_poly.pdbx_seq_one_letter_code
_entity_poly.pdbx_strand_id
1 'polypeptide(L)'
;MSTYAKAWVFNGVWTLFALCGLAGLYFRWVGGKDDDLLLLIGIAGYLACFFLAGSFPKCPNCDEPVNDAHIAGDSRNGHVVRPDRPPRTCGYCGQDLT
;
A
#
# COMPACT_ATOMS: atom_id res chain seq x y z
N MET A 1 -10.37 -0.02 -9.58
CA MET A 1 -10.08 0.25 -8.15
C MET A 1 -9.05 1.36 -8.07
N SER A 2 -9.30 2.43 -7.30
CA SER A 2 -8.34 3.54 -7.16
C SER A 2 -7.04 3.07 -6.50
N THR A 3 -5.93 3.76 -6.73
CA THR A 3 -4.66 3.49 -6.05
C THR A 3 -4.79 3.54 -4.55
N TYR A 4 -5.56 4.50 -4.05
CA TYR A 4 -5.87 4.63 -2.62
C TYR A 4 -6.57 3.37 -2.08
N ALA A 5 -7.56 2.84 -2.81
CA ALA A 5 -8.22 1.60 -2.44
C ALA A 5 -7.27 0.39 -2.50
N LYS A 6 -6.37 0.33 -3.50
CA LYS A 6 -5.31 -0.70 -3.56
C LYS A 6 -4.37 -0.62 -2.35
N ALA A 7 -3.94 0.59 -1.97
CA ALA A 7 -3.05 0.82 -0.84
C ALA A 7 -3.70 0.42 0.49
N TRP A 8 -4.98 0.73 0.70
CA TRP A 8 -5.72 0.31 1.89
C TRP A 8 -5.90 -1.20 1.98
N VAL A 9 -6.27 -1.85 0.87
CA VAL A 9 -6.38 -3.32 0.83
C VAL A 9 -5.03 -3.96 1.14
N PHE A 10 -3.96 -3.43 0.53
CA PHE A 10 -2.61 -3.92 0.76
C PHE A 10 -2.15 -3.72 2.20
N ASN A 11 -2.42 -2.56 2.80
CA ASN A 11 -2.14 -2.28 4.21
C ASN A 11 -2.91 -3.25 5.14
N GLY A 12 -4.19 -3.53 4.85
CA GLY A 12 -4.98 -4.51 5.58
C GLY A 12 -4.37 -5.91 5.53
N VAL A 13 -3.96 -6.37 4.35
CA VAL A 13 -3.26 -7.66 4.16
C VAL A 13 -1.94 -7.69 4.92
N TRP A 14 -1.16 -6.61 4.85
CA TRP A 14 0.13 -6.53 5.53
C TRP A 14 -0.05 -6.57 7.06
N THR A 15 -1.02 -5.83 7.58
CA THR A 15 -1.39 -5.82 8.99
C THR A 15 -1.82 -7.21 9.46
N LEU A 16 -2.58 -7.96 8.64
CA LEU A 16 -2.98 -9.33 8.96
C LEU A 16 -1.76 -10.25 9.13
N PHE A 17 -0.78 -10.19 8.23
CA PHE A 17 0.45 -10.97 8.38
C PHE A 17 1.26 -10.59 9.62
N ALA A 18 1.32 -9.29 9.94
CA ALA A 18 1.96 -8.81 11.17
C ALA A 18 1.27 -9.41 12.41
N LEU A 19 -0.06 -9.40 12.46
CA LEU A 19 -0.84 -9.97 13.54
C LEU A 19 -0.66 -11.49 13.65
N CYS A 20 -0.59 -12.21 12.53
CA CYS A 20 -0.28 -13.65 12.53
C CYS A 20 1.10 -13.94 13.14
N GLY A 21 2.12 -13.16 12.77
CA GLY A 21 3.47 -13.31 13.33
C GLY A 21 3.51 -13.03 14.85
N LEU A 22 2.83 -11.97 15.29
CA LEU A 22 2.69 -11.64 16.71
C LEU A 22 1.93 -12.71 17.50
N ALA A 23 0.84 -13.25 16.93
CA ALA A 23 0.11 -14.36 17.53
C ALA A 23 0.97 -15.62 17.63
N GLY A 24 1.79 -15.92 16.62
CA GLY A 24 2.71 -17.06 16.63
C GLY A 24 3.76 -16.93 17.73
N LEU A 25 4.38 -15.75 17.85
CA LEU A 25 5.29 -15.43 18.96
C LEU A 25 4.60 -15.57 20.32
N TYR A 26 3.37 -15.08 20.45
CA TYR A 26 2.60 -15.19 21.69
C TYR A 26 2.32 -16.65 22.06
N PHE A 27 1.88 -17.49 21.12
CA PHE A 27 1.65 -18.92 21.40
C PHE A 27 2.92 -19.65 21.81
N ARG A 28 4.05 -19.29 21.22
CA ARG A 28 5.35 -19.88 21.55
C ARG A 28 5.85 -19.44 22.93
N TRP A 29 5.82 -18.14 23.23
CA TRP A 29 6.36 -17.63 24.50
C TRP A 29 5.41 -17.75 25.69
N VAL A 30 4.13 -17.52 25.50
CA VAL A 30 3.13 -17.51 26.58
C VAL A 30 2.33 -18.79 26.59
N GLY A 31 1.93 -19.28 25.41
CA GLY A 31 1.09 -20.47 25.29
C GLY A 31 1.84 -21.80 25.48
N GLY A 32 3.17 -21.80 25.44
CA GLY A 32 3.99 -23.02 25.50
C GLY A 32 3.72 -24.00 24.35
N LYS A 33 3.19 -23.51 23.23
CA LYS A 33 2.88 -24.30 22.03
C LYS A 33 3.82 -23.89 20.91
N ASP A 34 4.58 -24.85 20.41
CA ASP A 34 5.41 -24.66 19.22
C ASP A 34 4.55 -24.80 17.96
N ASP A 35 3.76 -23.76 17.67
CA ASP A 35 3.05 -23.63 16.39
C ASP A 35 3.83 -22.69 15.46
N ASP A 36 4.97 -23.19 15.00
CA ASP A 36 5.91 -22.45 14.16
C ASP A 36 5.33 -22.10 12.79
N LEU A 37 4.25 -22.78 12.37
CA LEU A 37 3.60 -22.52 11.09
C LEU A 37 3.00 -21.12 11.05
N LEU A 38 2.31 -20.70 12.12
CA LEU A 38 1.68 -19.38 12.20
C LEU A 38 2.74 -18.26 12.20
N LEU A 39 3.84 -18.48 12.92
CA LEU A 39 4.97 -17.56 12.97
C LEU A 39 5.64 -17.43 11.59
N LEU A 40 5.90 -18.56 10.92
CA LEU A 40 6.49 -18.59 9.59
C LEU A 40 5.59 -17.92 8.55
N ILE A 41 4.27 -18.17 8.59
CA ILE A 41 3.31 -17.50 7.70
C ILE A 41 3.32 -15.98 7.94
N GLY A 42 3.33 -15.56 9.20
CA GLY A 42 3.39 -14.14 9.56
C GLY A 42 4.65 -13.46 9.02
N ILE A 43 5.82 -14.04 9.28
CA ILE A 43 7.11 -13.48 8.83
C ILE A 43 7.22 -13.49 7.30
N ALA A 44 6.95 -14.62 6.65
CA ALA A 44 7.07 -14.75 5.21
C ALA A 44 6.09 -13.83 4.48
N GLY A 45 4.84 -13.76 4.94
CA GLY A 45 3.83 -12.87 4.38
C GLY A 45 4.17 -11.39 4.58
N TYR A 46 4.68 -11.02 5.76
CA TYR A 46 5.12 -9.66 6.04
C TYR A 46 6.29 -9.24 5.13
N LEU A 47 7.28 -10.11 4.96
CA LEU A 47 8.41 -9.87 4.05
C LEU A 47 7.95 -9.75 2.60
N ALA A 48 7.03 -10.61 2.15
CA ALA A 48 6.46 -10.51 0.81
C ALA A 48 5.75 -9.16 0.59
N CYS A 49 4.99 -8.69 1.58
CA CYS A 49 4.38 -7.36 1.54
C CYS A 49 5.45 -6.24 1.51
N PHE A 50 6.54 -6.36 2.25
CA PHE A 50 7.62 -5.37 2.18
C PHE A 50 8.19 -5.22 0.76
N PHE A 51 8.46 -6.33 0.07
CA PHE A 51 8.98 -6.28 -1.30
C PHE A 51 7.94 -5.75 -2.30
N LEU A 52 6.67 -6.15 -2.15
CA LEU A 52 5.59 -5.66 -3.00
C LEU A 52 5.30 -4.17 -2.77
N ALA A 53 5.46 -3.67 -1.54
CA ALA A 53 5.37 -2.23 -1.24
C ALA A 53 6.38 -1.40 -2.04
N GLY A 54 7.55 -1.98 -2.35
CA GLY A 54 8.57 -1.36 -3.20
C GLY A 54 8.11 -1.06 -4.64
N SER A 55 7.07 -1.75 -5.12
CA SER A 55 6.51 -1.57 -6.47
C SER A 55 5.46 -0.46 -6.59
N PHE A 56 5.08 0.18 -5.46
CA PHE A 56 4.16 1.31 -5.51
C PHE A 56 4.82 2.50 -6.21
N PRO A 57 4.03 3.35 -6.91
CA PRO A 57 4.57 4.51 -7.60
C PRO A 57 5.30 5.42 -6.61
N LYS A 58 6.48 5.89 -7.00
CA LYS A 58 7.29 6.81 -6.20
C LYS A 58 7.54 8.09 -6.98
N CYS A 59 7.73 9.18 -6.25
CA CYS A 59 8.17 10.45 -6.82
C CYS A 59 9.61 10.30 -7.35
N PRO A 60 9.90 10.65 -8.61
CA PRO A 60 11.23 10.49 -9.18
C PRO A 60 12.30 11.41 -8.58
N ASN A 61 11.91 12.49 -7.88
CA ASN A 61 12.86 13.40 -7.23
C ASN A 61 13.17 13.04 -5.77
N CYS A 62 12.19 12.52 -5.00
CA CYS A 62 12.37 12.28 -3.57
C CYS A 62 12.07 10.84 -3.12
N ASP A 63 11.79 9.94 -4.06
CA ASP A 63 11.46 8.51 -3.84
C ASP A 63 10.27 8.24 -2.89
N GLU A 64 9.53 9.27 -2.52
CA GLU A 64 8.37 9.16 -1.62
C GLU A 64 7.18 8.53 -2.36
N PRO A 65 6.37 7.69 -1.72
CA PRO A 65 5.22 7.07 -2.36
C PRO A 65 4.22 8.11 -2.88
N VAL A 66 3.76 7.95 -4.11
CA VAL A 66 2.76 8.81 -4.73
C VAL A 66 1.55 8.00 -5.16
N ASN A 67 0.37 8.64 -5.15
CA ASN A 67 -0.82 8.00 -5.68
C ASN A 67 -0.70 7.86 -7.20
N ASP A 68 -0.76 6.62 -7.69
CA ASP A 68 -0.84 6.31 -9.12
C ASP A 68 -1.95 7.14 -9.76
N ALA A 69 -1.60 7.71 -10.90
CA ALA A 69 -2.42 8.66 -11.63
C ALA A 69 -3.89 8.23 -11.67
N HIS A 70 -4.79 9.13 -11.28
CA HIS A 70 -6.14 9.06 -11.82
C HIS A 70 -5.99 9.02 -13.35
N ILE A 71 -6.41 7.92 -13.98
CA ILE A 71 -6.39 7.76 -15.44
C ILE A 71 -7.06 8.99 -16.02
N ALA A 72 -6.27 9.82 -16.71
CA ALA A 72 -6.77 10.93 -17.49
C ALA A 72 -7.55 10.31 -18.65
N GLY A 73 -8.87 10.55 -18.72
CA GLY A 73 -9.64 10.17 -19.90
C GLY A 73 -11.13 9.94 -19.68
N ASP A 74 -11.56 9.43 -18.52
CA ASP A 74 -12.87 8.76 -18.48
C ASP A 74 -14.08 9.60 -18.04
N SER A 75 -14.09 10.90 -18.35
CA SER A 75 -15.33 11.67 -18.23
C SER A 75 -15.51 12.71 -19.33
N ARG A 76 -15.54 12.26 -20.59
CA ARG A 76 -16.17 13.01 -21.68
C ARG A 76 -17.69 12.73 -21.76
N ASN A 77 -18.37 12.67 -20.62
CA ASN A 77 -19.84 12.74 -20.63
C ASN A 77 -20.19 14.23 -20.83
N GLY A 78 -20.53 14.57 -22.08
CA GLY A 78 -20.50 15.90 -22.70
C GLY A 78 -21.42 17.00 -22.16
N HIS A 79 -21.70 17.06 -20.87
CA HIS A 79 -22.58 18.10 -20.30
C HIS A 79 -22.08 18.78 -19.02
N VAL A 80 -20.90 18.43 -18.50
CA VAL A 80 -20.33 19.10 -17.31
C VAL A 80 -18.87 19.44 -17.57
N VAL A 81 -18.59 20.73 -17.81
CA VAL A 81 -17.22 21.28 -17.77
C VAL A 81 -16.78 21.21 -16.31
N ARG A 82 -16.00 20.19 -15.95
CA ARG A 82 -15.34 20.17 -14.64
C ARG A 82 -14.14 21.14 -14.71
N PRO A 83 -13.89 21.93 -13.65
CA PRO A 83 -12.70 22.77 -13.59
C PRO A 83 -11.44 21.92 -13.76
N ASP A 84 -10.40 22.53 -14.33
CA ASP A 84 -9.10 21.89 -14.52
C ASP A 84 -8.66 21.25 -13.20
N ARG A 85 -8.35 19.95 -13.27
CA ARG A 85 -7.87 19.23 -12.08
C ARG A 85 -6.53 19.85 -11.65
N PRO A 86 -6.29 19.96 -10.33
CA PRO A 86 -5.04 20.51 -9.82
C PRO A 86 -3.84 19.75 -10.40
N PRO A 87 -2.70 20.45 -10.63
CA PRO A 87 -1.47 19.84 -11.12
C PRO A 87 -1.04 18.68 -10.20
N ARG A 88 -0.41 17.67 -10.79
CA ARG A 88 -0.03 16.45 -10.08
C ARG A 88 1.20 16.73 -9.23
N THR A 89 1.09 17.42 -8.11
CA THR A 89 2.28 17.69 -7.28
C THR A 89 2.54 16.56 -6.28
N CYS A 90 3.81 16.19 -6.11
CA CYS A 90 4.25 15.35 -5.01
C CYS A 90 3.94 16.06 -3.69
N GLY A 91 3.19 15.40 -2.81
CA GLY A 91 2.84 15.96 -1.49
C GLY A 91 4.03 16.18 -0.55
N TYR A 92 5.20 15.61 -0.87
CA TYR A 92 6.41 15.73 -0.06
C TYR A 92 7.36 16.80 -0.59
N CYS A 93 7.84 16.68 -1.84
CA CYS A 93 8.82 17.61 -2.41
C CYS A 93 8.22 18.69 -3.33
N GLY A 94 6.91 18.66 -3.59
CA GLY A 94 6.23 19.62 -4.47
C GLY A 94 6.52 19.46 -5.96
N GLN A 95 7.31 18.46 -6.37
CA GLN A 95 7.61 18.22 -7.78
C GLN A 95 6.33 17.92 -8.57
N ASP A 96 6.23 18.47 -9.78
CA ASP A 96 5.19 18.07 -10.73
C ASP A 96 5.42 16.63 -11.23
N LEU A 97 4.40 15.81 -11.13
CA LEU A 97 4.30 14.39 -11.48
C LEU A 97 3.40 14.20 -12.72
N THR A 98 3.17 15.27 -13.49
CA THR A 98 2.43 15.22 -14.76
C THR A 98 3.14 14.41 -15.83
#